data_AF-A0A447RPJ2-F1
#
_entry.id   AF-A0A447RPJ2-F1
#
_cell.length_a   1.000
_cell.length_b   1.000
_cell.length_c   1.000
_cell.angle_alpha   90.00
_cell.angle_beta   90.00
_cell.angle_gamma   90.00
#
_symmetry.space_group_name_H-M   'P 1'
#
loop_
_entity.id
_entity.type
_entity.pdbx_description
1 polymer ?
#
loop_
_entity_poly.entity_id
_entity_poly.type
_entity_poly.pdbx_seq_one_letter_code
_entity_poly.pdbx_strand_id
1 'polypeptide(L)'
;MHKAEERGEDLPIAITLGNDPIITLMGATPLKYDQSEYEMAGALRESPYPIATAPLTGFDVPWGSEVILEGVIEGRKREIEGPFGEFYRSLLRRS
;
A
#
# COMPACT_ATOMS: atom_id res chain seq x y z
N MET A 1 8.76 6.10 4.63
CA MET A 1 8.34 7.15 5.58
C MET A 1 9.52 7.89 6.20
N HIS A 2 10.34 7.29 7.09
CA HIS A 2 11.43 7.99 7.80
C HIS A 2 12.36 8.84 6.89
N LYS A 3 12.80 8.26 5.75
CA LYS A 3 13.64 8.97 4.77
C LYS A 3 13.00 10.24 4.21
N ALA A 4 11.68 10.27 4.00
CA ALA A 4 10.98 11.46 3.52
C ALA A 4 10.86 12.50 4.65
N GLU A 5 10.57 12.05 5.87
CA GLU A 5 10.48 12.93 7.04
C GLU A 5 11.80 13.60 7.45
N GLU A 6 12.93 12.88 7.32
CA GLU A 6 14.28 13.40 7.50
C GLU A 6 14.56 14.56 6.54
N ARG A 7 14.06 14.46 5.30
CA ARG A 7 14.17 15.52 4.29
C ARG A 7 13.11 16.63 4.45
N GLY A 8 12.15 16.46 5.35
CA GLY A 8 11.04 17.40 5.54
C GLY A 8 10.06 17.40 4.36
N GLU A 9 9.97 16.28 3.65
CA GLU A 9 9.09 16.08 2.51
C GLU A 9 7.87 15.24 2.89
N ASP A 10 6.73 15.53 2.26
CA ASP A 10 5.56 14.66 2.32
C ASP A 10 5.81 13.39 1.49
N LEU A 11 5.21 12.27 1.92
CA LEU A 11 5.35 11.00 1.21
C LEU A 11 4.13 10.76 0.32
N PRO A 12 4.25 10.81 -1.03
CA PRO A 12 3.16 10.43 -1.91
C PRO A 12 2.76 8.96 -1.71
N ILE A 13 1.45 8.70 -1.74
CA ILE A 13 0.86 7.36 -1.56
C ILE A 13 -0.30 7.13 -2.54
N ALA A 14 -0.51 5.85 -2.87
CA ALA A 14 -1.71 5.36 -3.53
C ALA A 14 -2.22 4.13 -2.76
N ILE A 15 -3.50 4.12 -2.40
CA ILE A 15 -4.18 3.01 -1.72
C ILE A 15 -5.18 2.42 -2.69
N THR A 16 -5.07 1.13 -2.96
CA THR A 16 -5.90 0.40 -3.92
C THR A 16 -6.86 -0.53 -3.18
N LEU A 17 -8.13 -0.50 -3.55
CA LEU A 17 -9.22 -1.25 -2.91
C LEU A 17 -9.97 -2.07 -3.96
N GLY A 18 -10.45 -3.25 -3.55
CA GLY A 18 -11.15 -4.16 -4.47
C GLY A 18 -10.22 -4.83 -5.48
N ASN A 19 -8.96 -5.08 -5.10
CA ASN A 19 -7.99 -5.75 -5.96
C ASN A 19 -8.31 -7.24 -6.12
N ASP A 20 -7.74 -7.87 -7.16
CA ASP A 20 -7.84 -9.33 -7.26
C ASP A 20 -7.10 -10.03 -6.09
N PRO A 21 -7.49 -11.27 -5.75
CA PRO A 21 -6.94 -11.96 -4.58
C PRO A 21 -5.44 -12.24 -4.67
N ILE A 22 -4.86 -12.38 -5.87
CA ILE A 22 -3.45 -12.74 -6.03
C ILE A 22 -2.58 -11.57 -5.56
N ILE A 23 -2.82 -10.35 -6.06
CA ILE A 23 -2.02 -9.20 -5.64
C ILE A 23 -2.24 -8.86 -4.16
N THR A 24 -3.46 -9.08 -3.65
CA THR A 24 -3.76 -8.88 -2.23
C THR A 24 -2.97 -9.84 -1.35
N LEU A 25 -2.83 -11.10 -1.77
CA LEU A 25 -1.99 -12.09 -1.09
C LEU A 25 -0.50 -11.73 -1.19
N MET A 26 -0.02 -11.31 -2.36
CA MET A 26 1.38 -10.91 -2.54
C MET A 26 1.73 -9.68 -1.70
N GLY A 27 0.84 -8.69 -1.59
CA GLY A 27 1.02 -7.52 -0.73
C GLY A 27 1.08 -7.82 0.78
N ALA A 28 0.55 -8.96 1.21
CA ALA A 28 0.65 -9.45 2.58
C ALA A 28 1.84 -10.41 2.79
N THR A 29 2.54 -10.78 1.73
CA THR A 29 3.65 -11.74 1.78
C THR A 29 4.93 -11.04 2.25
N PRO A 30 5.71 -11.62 3.17
CA PRO A 30 6.95 -11.00 3.64
C PRO A 30 8.04 -11.12 2.57
N LEU A 31 8.22 -10.05 1.80
CA LEU A 31 9.25 -9.93 0.77
C LEU A 31 10.45 -9.10 1.20
N LYS A 32 11.57 -9.33 0.52
CA LYS A 32 12.72 -8.45 0.66
C LYS A 32 12.46 -7.13 -0.07
N TYR A 33 13.12 -6.07 0.37
CA TYR A 33 12.96 -4.72 -0.19
C TYR A 33 13.29 -4.60 -1.68
N ASP A 34 14.04 -5.54 -2.24
CA ASP A 34 14.45 -5.61 -3.64
C ASP A 34 13.55 -6.52 -4.49
N GLN A 35 12.50 -7.09 -3.91
CA GLN A 35 11.55 -7.96 -4.61
C GLN A 35 10.23 -7.24 -4.85
N SER A 36 9.63 -7.46 -6.01
CA SER A 36 8.35 -6.86 -6.39
C SER A 36 7.18 -7.83 -6.19
N GLU A 37 6.14 -7.37 -5.51
CA GLU A 37 4.86 -8.07 -5.39
C GLU A 37 4.22 -8.30 -6.77
N TYR A 38 4.36 -7.36 -7.70
CA TYR A 38 3.82 -7.46 -9.06
C TYR A 38 4.55 -8.54 -9.88
N GLU A 39 5.87 -8.64 -9.75
CA GLU A 39 6.64 -9.68 -10.44
C GLU A 39 6.26 -11.08 -9.93
N MET A 40 6.09 -11.23 -8.61
CA MET A 40 5.64 -12.52 -8.05
C MET A 40 4.20 -12.84 -8.41
N ALA A 41 3.29 -11.84 -8.38
CA ALA A 41 1.92 -12.02 -8.84
C ALA A 41 1.90 -12.44 -10.31
N GLY A 42 2.77 -11.87 -11.13
CA GLY A 42 2.94 -12.26 -12.53
C GLY A 42 3.48 -13.68 -12.70
N ALA A 43 4.46 -14.07 -11.88
CA ALA A 43 4.99 -15.43 -11.88
C ALA A 43 3.92 -16.48 -11.53
N LEU A 44 3.08 -16.21 -10.52
CA LEU A 44 1.94 -17.07 -10.17
C LEU A 44 0.88 -17.14 -11.27
N ARG A 45 0.71 -16.05 -12.03
CA ARG A 45 -0.24 -15.98 -13.14
C ARG A 45 0.33 -16.46 -14.48
N GLU A 46 1.58 -16.93 -14.49
CA GLU A 46 2.35 -17.29 -15.69
C GLU A 46 2.37 -16.19 -16.78
N SER A 47 2.15 -14.93 -16.37
CA SER A 47 2.02 -13.78 -17.27
C SER A 47 2.21 -12.47 -16.50
N PRO A 48 2.77 -11.41 -17.10
CA PRO A 48 2.97 -10.12 -16.42
C PRO A 48 1.70 -9.62 -15.72
N TYR A 49 1.86 -9.09 -14.51
CA TYR A 49 0.74 -8.52 -13.76
C TYR A 49 0.25 -7.22 -14.41
N PRO A 50 -1.04 -7.08 -14.74
CA PRO A 50 -1.55 -5.89 -15.39
C PRO A 50 -1.58 -4.73 -14.39
N ILE A 51 -0.82 -3.69 -14.72
CA ILE A 51 -0.74 -2.46 -13.96
C ILE A 51 -1.31 -1.29 -14.76
N ALA A 52 -1.74 -0.25 -14.05
CA ALA A 52 -2.10 1.05 -14.58
C ALA A 52 -1.27 2.13 -13.88
N THR A 53 -1.14 3.30 -14.49
CA THR A 53 -0.48 4.45 -13.88
C THR A 53 -1.51 5.32 -13.19
N ALA A 54 -1.32 5.56 -11.89
CA ALA A 54 -2.17 6.42 -11.10
C ALA A 54 -2.00 7.89 -11.53
N PRO A 55 -3.08 8.63 -11.83
CA PRO A 55 -3.00 9.91 -12.51
C PRO A 55 -2.39 11.04 -11.69
N LEU A 56 -2.51 11.03 -10.36
CA LEU A 56 -1.98 12.11 -9.51
C LEU A 56 -0.52 11.85 -9.11
N THR A 57 -0.21 10.62 -8.72
CA THR A 57 1.09 10.22 -8.16
C THR A 57 2.06 9.64 -9.19
N GLY A 58 1.54 9.15 -10.32
CA GLY A 58 2.32 8.43 -11.34
C GLY A 58 2.73 7.03 -10.92
N PHE A 59 2.16 6.47 -9.84
CA PHE A 59 2.51 5.15 -9.33
C PHE A 59 1.88 4.02 -10.14
N ASP A 60 2.59 2.89 -10.20
CA ASP A 60 2.05 1.65 -10.72
C ASP A 60 1.06 1.05 -9.72
N VAL A 61 -0.20 0.94 -10.15
CA VAL A 61 -1.31 0.40 -9.38
C VAL A 61 -1.93 -0.80 -10.08
N PRO A 62 -2.61 -1.73 -9.38
CA PRO A 62 -3.29 -2.84 -10.02
C PRO A 62 -4.35 -2.33 -11.00
N TRP A 63 -4.29 -2.77 -12.26
CA TRP A 63 -5.21 -2.32 -13.31
C TRP A 63 -6.69 -2.59 -12.96
N GLY A 64 -6.95 -3.69 -12.25
CA GLY A 64 -8.30 -4.11 -11.85
C GLY A 64 -8.81 -3.53 -10.52
N SER A 65 -8.14 -2.53 -9.94
CA SER A 65 -8.61 -1.90 -8.69
C SER A 65 -10.01 -1.29 -8.87
N GLU A 66 -10.94 -1.54 -7.95
CA GLU A 66 -12.27 -0.90 -7.99
C GLU A 66 -12.20 0.59 -7.62
N VAL A 67 -11.35 0.92 -6.63
CA VAL A 67 -11.15 2.29 -6.15
C VAL A 67 -9.67 2.50 -5.85
N ILE A 68 -9.15 3.68 -6.24
CA ILE A 68 -7.81 4.12 -5.92
C ILE A 68 -7.91 5.45 -5.17
N LEU A 69 -7.29 5.54 -4.00
CA LEU A 69 -7.16 6.76 -3.21
C LEU A 69 -5.72 7.26 -3.33
N GLU A 70 -5.54 8.43 -3.93
CA GLU A 70 -4.23 9.06 -4.10
C GLU A 70 -4.09 10.26 -3.16
N GLY A 71 -2.88 10.46 -2.63
CA GLY A 71 -2.61 11.58 -1.73
C GLY A 71 -1.19 11.57 -1.21
N VAL A 72 -1.01 12.21 -0.05
CA VAL A 72 0.28 12.29 0.64
C VAL A 72 0.11 11.99 2.12
N ILE A 73 1.13 11.36 2.72
CA ILE A 73 1.30 11.34 4.16
C ILE A 73 2.09 12.59 4.54
N GLU A 74 1.43 13.50 5.27
CA GLU A 74 2.04 14.75 5.76
C GLU A 74 3.24 14.44 6.68
N GLY A 75 4.41 14.94 6.32
CA GLY A 75 5.62 14.74 7.09
C GLY A 75 5.53 15.40 8.47
N ARG A 76 6.03 14.72 9.52
CA ARG A 76 6.10 15.24 10.90
C ARG A 76 4.76 15.62 11.55
N LYS A 77 3.63 15.43 10.86
CA LYS A 77 2.30 15.57 11.44
C LYS A 77 1.88 14.23 12.03
N ARG A 78 1.28 14.27 13.22
CA ARG A 78 0.79 13.09 13.93
C ARG A 78 -0.57 13.42 14.52
N GLU A 79 -1.51 12.52 14.30
CA GLU A 79 -2.85 12.56 14.87
C GLU A 79 -3.11 11.24 15.59
N ILE A 80 -3.99 11.26 16.58
CA ILE A 80 -4.37 10.04 17.29
C ILE A 80 -5.35 9.26 16.41
N GLU A 81 -5.01 8.01 16.09
CA GLU A 81 -5.86 7.05 15.36
C GLU A 81 -6.47 6.02 16.34
N GLY A 82 -7.69 5.55 16.04
CA GLY A 82 -8.39 4.54 16.83
C GLY A 82 -9.34 5.08 17.94
N PRO A 83 -9.93 4.18 18.75
CA PRO A 83 -9.59 2.75 18.86
C PRO A 83 -10.13 1.89 17.71
N PHE A 84 -9.38 0.84 17.36
CA PHE A 84 -9.76 -0.15 16.34
C PHE A 84 -9.84 -1.56 16.96
N GLY A 85 -10.70 -2.42 16.38
CA GLY A 85 -10.80 -3.82 16.78
C GLY A 85 -9.72 -4.65 16.11
N GLU A 86 -8.77 -5.17 16.88
CA GLU A 86 -7.70 -6.02 16.36
C GLU A 86 -8.14 -7.47 16.13
N PHE A 87 -7.37 -8.22 15.32
CA PHE A 87 -7.66 -9.60 14.95
C PHE A 87 -7.94 -10.53 16.14
N TYR A 88 -7.26 -10.30 17.27
CA TYR A 88 -7.39 -11.06 18.52
C TYR A 88 -8.52 -10.55 19.43
N ARG A 89 -9.40 -9.68 18.93
CA ARG A 89 -10.56 -9.12 19.64
C ARG A 89 -10.18 -8.37 20.94
N SER A 90 -8.96 -7.86 21.01
CA SER A 90 -8.57 -6.94 22.07
C SER A 90 -8.61 -5.50 21.56
N LEU A 91 -9.02 -4.57 22.41
CA LEU A 91 -8.91 -3.14 22.14
C LEU A 91 -7.46 -2.72 22.43
N LEU A 92 -6.72 -2.31 21.40
CA LEU A 92 -5.47 -1.60 21.62
C LEU A 92 -5.82 -0.27 22.30
N ARG A 93 -5.32 -0.08 23.53
CA ARG A 93 -5.44 1.19 24.24
C ARG A 93 -4.43 2.17 23.65
N ARG A 94 -4.94 3.36 23.34
CA ARG A 94 -4.28 4.61 22.92
C ARG A 94 -2.76 4.60 23.17
N SER A 95 -1.98 4.74 22.11
CA SER A 95 -0.55 5.08 22.14
C SER A 95 -0.30 6.26 21.21
#